data_AF-A0A453RC23-F1
#
_entry.id   AF-A0A453RC23-F1
#
_cell.length_a   1.000
_cell.length_b   1.000
_cell.length_c   1.000
_cell.angle_alpha   90.00
_cell.angle_beta   90.00
_cell.angle_gamma   90.00
#
_symmetry.space_group_name_H-M   'P 1'
#
loop_
_entity.id
_entity.type
_entity.pdbx_description
1 polymer ?
#
loop_
_entity_poly.entity_id
_entity_poly.type
_entity_poly.pdbx_seq_one_letter_code
_entity_poly.pdbx_strand_id
1 'polypeptide(L)' 'MTHSKAGFSIRHRRSLAPVPKTHDPKKVTLERALKYLTGKNVKKFGRPKGKTNKNAEPIEWH' A
#
# COMPACT_ATOMS: atom_id res chain seq x y z
N MET A 1 8.39 18.47 8.89
CA MET A 1 8.23 17.46 7.81
C MET A 1 7.18 17.97 6.84
N THR A 2 7.57 18.38 5.63
CA THR A 2 6.62 18.87 4.62
C THR A 2 6.04 17.67 3.86
N HIS A 3 4.71 17.56 3.80
CA HIS A 3 4.05 16.52 3.03
C HIS A 3 4.12 16.84 1.53
N SER A 4 4.12 15.80 0.70
CA SER A 4 4.06 15.96 -0.75
C SER A 4 2.78 16.70 -1.15
N LYS A 5 2.74 17.29 -2.36
CA LYS A 5 1.54 17.93 -2.94
C LYS A 5 0.29 17.03 -2.85
N ALA A 6 0.48 15.71 -2.90
CA ALA A 6 -0.59 14.70 -2.83
C ALA A 6 -1.06 14.34 -1.41
N GLY A 7 -0.47 14.94 -0.36
CA GLY A 7 -0.78 14.66 1.03
C GLY A 7 -0.03 13.46 1.61
N PHE A 8 -0.60 12.85 2.65
CA PHE A 8 -0.03 11.70 3.34
C PHE A 8 -0.38 10.39 2.64
N SER A 9 0.58 9.49 2.59
CA SER A 9 0.41 8.17 1.97
C SER A 9 1.23 7.12 2.69
N ILE A 10 0.71 5.91 2.72
CA ILE A 10 1.39 4.72 3.23
C ILE A 10 2.12 4.08 2.05
N ARG A 11 3.43 3.90 2.18
CA ARG A 11 4.26 3.28 1.15
C ARG A 11 4.74 1.93 1.66
N HIS A 12 4.43 0.86 0.92
CA HIS A 12 5.03 -0.45 1.12
C HIS A 12 5.60 -0.97 -0.20
N ARG A 13 6.93 -1.12 -0.25
CA ARG A 13 7.68 -1.48 -1.47
C ARG A 13 7.29 -0.58 -2.64
N ARG A 14 6.52 -1.12 -3.59
CA ARG A 14 6.06 -0.47 -4.82
C ARG A 14 4.63 0.09 -4.76
N SER A 15 3.92 -0.18 -3.67
CA SER A 15 2.54 0.22 -3.45
C SER A 15 2.48 1.51 -2.64
N LEU A 16 1.67 2.45 -3.10
CA LEU A 16 1.39 3.72 -2.46
C LEU A 16 -0.12 3.85 -2.24
N ALA A 17 -0.54 3.85 -0.98
CA ALA A 17 -1.93 4.04 -0.60
C ALA A 17 -2.14 5.46 -0.02
N PRO A 18 -2.98 6.31 -0.62
CA PRO A 18 -3.28 7.61 -0.05
C PRO A 18 -4.08 7.45 1.25
N VAL A 19 -3.70 8.19 2.29
CA VAL A 19 -4.46 8.24 3.55
C VAL A 19 -5.55 9.32 3.41
N PRO A 20 -6.81 9.02 3.76
CA PRO A 20 -7.85 10.03 3.78
C PRO A 20 -7.49 11.21 4.69
N LYS A 21 -7.78 12.44 4.25
CA LYS A 21 -7.44 13.67 4.99
C LYS A 21 -8.15 13.79 6.34
N THR A 22 -9.22 13.02 6.55
CA THR A 22 -9.98 12.94 7.80
C THR A 22 -9.25 12.19 8.91
N HIS A 23 -8.25 11.37 8.57
CA HIS A 23 -7.51 10.57 9.55
C HIS A 23 -6.15 11.18 9.85
N ASP A 24 -5.77 11.17 11.13
CA ASP A 24 -4.45 11.56 11.56
C ASP A 24 -3.42 10.50 11.13
N PRO A 25 -2.46 10.85 10.25
CA PRO A 25 -1.45 9.92 9.76
C PRO A 25 -0.52 9.40 10.84
N LYS A 26 -0.36 10.11 11.97
CA LYS A 26 0.45 9.65 13.11
C LYS A 26 -0.25 8.58 13.94
N LYS A 27 -1.57 8.48 13.84
CA LYS A 27 -2.40 7.49 14.56
C LYS A 27 -2.76 6.28 13.69
N VAL A 28 -2.15 6.15 12.50
CA VAL A 28 -2.37 5.00 11.63
C VAL A 28 -1.66 3.78 12.23
N THR A 29 -2.44 2.80 12.66
CA THR A 29 -1.94 1.50 13.12
C THR A 29 -1.64 0.58 11.93
N LEU A 30 -0.92 -0.51 12.20
CA LEU A 30 -0.57 -1.51 11.19
C LEU A 30 -1.83 -2.08 10.50
N GLU A 31 -2.88 -2.39 11.25
CA GLU A 31 -4.13 -2.95 10.72
C GLU A 31 -4.79 -2.01 9.69
N ARG A 32 -4.89 -0.72 10.02
CA ARG A 32 -5.42 0.29 9.10
C ARG A 32 -4.52 0.47 7.89
N ALA A 33 -3.21 0.43 8.09
CA ALA A 33 -2.25 0.51 7.00
C ALA A 33 -2.41 -0.65 6.01
N LEU A 34 -2.56 -1.88 6.51
CA LEU A 34 -2.82 -3.06 5.69
C LEU A 34 -4.13 -2.92 4.91
N LYS A 35 -5.21 -2.45 5.55
CA LYS A 35 -6.49 -2.18 4.89
C LYS A 35 -6.37 -1.17 3.73
N TYR A 36 -5.56 -0.11 3.91
CA TYR A 36 -5.32 0.84 2.83
C TYR A 36 -4.47 0.26 1.70
N LEU A 37 -3.47 -0.58 2.03
CA LEU A 37 -2.56 -1.20 1.05
C LEU A 37 -3.19 -2.34 0.23
N THR A 38 -4.28 -2.95 0.71
CA THR A 38 -5.06 -3.95 -0.04
C THR A 38 -6.23 -3.34 -0.82
N GLY A 39 -6.48 -2.04 -0.66
CA GLY A 39 -7.59 -1.33 -1.30
C GLY A 39 -7.38 -1.07 -2.80
N LYS A 40 -8.47 -0.65 -3.47
CA LYS A 40 -8.48 -0.35 -4.92
C LYS A 40 -7.67 0.89 -5.30
N ASN A 41 -7.54 1.86 -4.38
CA ASN A 41 -6.92 3.16 -4.64
C ASN A 41 -5.39 3.16 -4.52
N VAL A 42 -4.76 1.99 -4.53
CA VAL A 42 -3.32 1.82 -4.38
C VAL A 42 -2.62 2.03 -5.71
N LYS A 43 -1.73 3.02 -5.76
CA LYS A 43 -0.88 3.27 -6.93
C LYS A 43 0.37 2.41 -6.86
N LYS A 44 0.74 1.77 -7.97
CA LYS A 44 2.00 1.03 -8.09
C LYS A 44 2.98 1.85 -8.92
N PHE A 45 4.16 2.14 -8.39
CA PHE A 45 5.19 2.88 -9.13
C PHE A 45 6.13 1.94 -9.89
N GLY A 46 6.69 2.42 -11.00
CA GLY A 46 7.65 1.70 -11.85
C GLY A 46 7.02 0.63 -12.75
N ARG A 47 7.87 -0.14 -13.45
CA ARG A 47 7.45 -1.17 -14.43
C ARG A 47 6.52 -2.21 -13.80
N PRO A 48 5.27 -2.39 -14.22
CA PRO A 48 4.38 -3.38 -13.61
C PRO A 48 5.10 -4.74 -13.50
N LYS A 49 5.12 -5.32 -12.29
CA LYS A 49 5.55 -6.72 -12.15
C LYS A 49 4.60 -7.54 -13.02
N GLY A 50 5.16 -8.41 -13.87
CA GLY A 50 4.38 -9.28 -14.74
C GLY A 50 3.28 -10.02 -13.96
N LYS A 51 2.28 -10.56 -14.66
CA LYS A 51 1.14 -11.23 -14.03
C LYS A 51 1.68 -12.29 -13.05
N THR A 52 1.51 -12.07 -11.75
CA THR A 52 1.65 -13.15 -10.78
C THR A 52 0.50 -14.11 -11.08
N ASN A 53 0.81 -15.38 -11.40
CA ASN A 53 -0.23 -16.39 -11.51
C ASN A 53 -1.01 -16.39 -10.20
N LYS A 54 -2.30 -16.04 -10.26
CA LYS A 54 -3.18 -16.01 -9.08
C LYS A 54 -3.39 -17.40 -8.46
N ASN A 55 -2.96 -18.44 -9.17
CA ASN A 55 -3.02 -19.85 -8.80
C ASN A 55 -1.68 -20.39 -8.29
N ALA A 56 -0.69 -19.52 -8.01
CA ALA A 56 0.54 -19.98 -7.38
C ALA A 56 0.22 -20.42 -5.94
N GLU A 57 0.36 -21.73 -5.70
CA GLU A 57 0.20 -22.32 -4.38
C GLU A 57 1.13 -21.63 -3.37
N PRO A 58 0.70 -21.46 -2.10
CA PRO A 58 1.58 -20.92 -1.08
C PRO A 58 2.86 -21.75 -1.04
N ILE A 59 4.02 -21.10 -1.14
CA ILE A 59 5.29 -21.79 -0.99
C ILE A 59 5.38 -22.18 0.50
N GLU A 60 5.03 -23.43 0.82
CA GLU A 60 5.34 -24.02 2.11
C GLU A 60 6.87 -24.13 2.21
N TRP A 61 7.43 -23.39 3.15
CA TRP A 61 8.84 -23.53 3.52
C TRP A 61 8.92 -24.72 4.48
N HIS A 62 9.39 -25.87 3.99
CA HIS A 62 9.82 -27.00 4.81
C HIS A 62 11.21 -26.77 5.40
#